data_AF-A9FSB9-F1
#
_entry.id   AF-A9FSB9-F1
#
_cell.length_a   1.000
_cell.length_b   1.000
_cell.length_c   1.000
_cell.angle_alpha   90.00
_cell.angle_beta   90.00
_cell.angle_gamma   90.00
#
_symmetry.space_group_name_H-M   'P 1'
#
loop_
_entity.id
_entity.type
_entity.pdbx_description
1 polymer ?
#
loop_
_entity_poly.entity_id
_entity_poly.type
_entity_poly.pdbx_seq_one_letter_code
_entity_poly.pdbx_strand_id
1 'polypeptide(L)'
;MTVAIGQPLEVQPGQWACPFTIDGTPEPRSDRGLGIDGISALLNALHAIRYALEASGIRVFWEGGEPGDAGFPKLMHYAFGFAFSQRMEQLIDEEIQKLVDEKKARAATGSPG
;
A
#
# COMPACT_ATOMS: atom_id res chain seq x y z
N MET A 1 -2.29 14.13 -10.84
CA MET A 1 -1.66 12.81 -11.00
C MET A 1 -2.76 11.78 -10.96
N THR A 2 -2.67 10.76 -11.80
CA THR A 2 -3.66 9.68 -11.88
C THR A 2 -2.93 8.35 -11.88
N VAL A 3 -3.41 7.40 -11.10
CA VAL A 3 -2.99 6.00 -11.18
C VAL A 3 -4.20 5.19 -11.66
N ALA A 4 -4.02 4.41 -12.72
CA ALA A 4 -5.03 3.46 -13.18
C ALA A 4 -4.51 2.04 -12.99
N ILE A 5 -5.37 1.15 -12.47
CA ILE A 5 -5.08 -0.26 -12.29
C ILE A 5 -6.07 -1.04 -13.16
N GLY A 6 -5.55 -1.84 -14.08
CA GLY A 6 -6.36 -2.71 -14.91
C GLY A 6 -6.70 -4.02 -14.22
N GLN A 7 -7.62 -4.75 -14.83
CA GLN A 7 -8.02 -6.07 -14.34
C GLN A 7 -6.82 -7.06 -14.41
N PRO A 8 -6.60 -7.89 -13.39
CA PRO A 8 -5.65 -9.00 -13.47
C PRO A 8 -6.08 -9.99 -14.55
N LEU A 9 -5.13 -10.43 -15.38
CA LEU A 9 -5.36 -11.36 -16.48
C LEU A 9 -4.27 -12.45 -16.46
N GLU A 10 -4.68 -13.69 -16.73
CA GLU A 10 -3.74 -14.77 -17.01
C GLU A 10 -3.07 -14.51 -18.36
N VAL A 11 -1.74 -14.36 -18.37
CA VAL A 11 -0.95 -14.06 -19.58
C VAL A 11 -0.28 -15.30 -20.16
N GLN A 12 -0.03 -16.29 -19.31
CA GLN A 12 0.43 -17.64 -19.65
C GLN A 12 -0.12 -18.61 -18.59
N PRO A 13 -0.22 -19.93 -18.86
CA PRO A 13 -0.70 -20.89 -17.87
C PRO A 13 0.04 -20.76 -16.53
N GLY A 14 -0.68 -20.41 -15.47
CA GLY A 14 -0.12 -20.21 -14.11
C GLY A 14 0.67 -18.92 -13.92
N GLN A 15 0.62 -17.99 -14.88
CA GLN A 15 1.25 -16.67 -14.81
C GLN A 15 0.22 -15.59 -15.05
N TRP A 16 0.08 -14.72 -14.07
CA TRP A 16 -0.87 -13.60 -14.08
C TRP A 16 -0.14 -12.27 -14.15
N ALA A 17 -0.78 -11.29 -14.79
CA ALA A 17 -0.32 -9.91 -14.81
C ALA A 17 -1.48 -8.96 -14.47
N CYS A 18 -1.21 -7.94 -13.67
CA CYS A 18 -2.11 -6.82 -13.41
C CYS A 18 -1.47 -5.54 -13.96
N PRO A 19 -1.96 -5.01 -15.09
CA PRO A 19 -1.39 -3.80 -15.69
C PRO A 19 -1.74 -2.56 -14.88
N PHE A 20 -0.87 -1.55 -14.89
CA PHE A 20 -1.15 -0.25 -14.31
C PHE A 20 -0.48 0.88 -15.09
N THR A 21 -1.04 2.09 -14.95
CA THR A 21 -0.44 3.33 -15.45
C THR A 21 -0.31 4.36 -14.34
N ILE A 22 0.68 5.23 -14.47
CA ILE A 22 0.92 6.39 -13.61
C ILE A 22 1.13 7.59 -14.53
N ASP A 23 0.20 8.54 -14.46
CA ASP A 23 0.19 9.75 -15.27
C ASP A 23 0.29 11.01 -14.41
N GLY A 24 0.88 12.07 -14.95
CA GLY A 24 1.09 13.33 -14.24
C GLY A 24 2.34 13.33 -13.34
N THR A 25 3.28 12.42 -13.59
CA THR A 25 4.68 12.47 -13.14
C THR A 25 5.58 12.99 -14.28
N PRO A 26 6.80 13.48 -14.02
CA PRO A 26 7.77 13.84 -15.07
C PRO A 26 8.07 12.70 -16.03
N GLU A 27 8.05 11.47 -15.52
CA GLU A 27 8.19 10.23 -16.28
C GLU A 27 6.92 9.40 -16.10
N PRO A 28 5.93 9.52 -17.00
CA PRO A 28 4.75 8.65 -17.00
C PRO A 28 5.18 7.19 -17.13
N ARG A 29 4.48 6.30 -16.43
CA ARG A 29 4.83 4.88 -16.37
C ARG A 29 3.65 4.02 -16.79
N SER A 30 3.90 3.02 -17.64
CA SER A 30 2.98 1.94 -17.93
C SER A 30 3.71 0.63 -17.70
N ASP A 31 3.22 -0.20 -16.80
CA ASP A 31 3.90 -1.43 -16.39
C ASP A 31 2.87 -2.46 -15.87
N ARG A 32 3.33 -3.58 -15.32
CA ARG A 32 2.47 -4.63 -14.76
C ARG A 32 3.08 -5.28 -13.52
N GLY A 33 2.23 -5.57 -12.54
CA GLY A 33 2.56 -6.52 -11.47
C GLY A 33 2.42 -7.96 -11.97
N LEU A 34 3.39 -8.82 -11.69
CA LEU A 34 3.35 -10.24 -12.06
C LEU A 34 3.00 -11.11 -10.84
N GLY A 35 2.27 -12.19 -11.03
CA GLY A 35 1.89 -13.12 -9.96
C GLY A 35 1.64 -14.54 -10.44
N ILE A 36 1.52 -15.46 -9.50
CA ILE A 36 1.13 -16.86 -9.76
C ILE A 36 -0.40 -17.02 -9.90
N ASP A 37 -1.14 -16.01 -9.45
CA ASP A 37 -2.59 -15.86 -9.57
C ASP A 37 -2.96 -14.37 -9.70
N GLY A 38 -4.25 -14.08 -9.94
CA GLY A 38 -4.72 -12.71 -10.11
C GLY A 38 -4.55 -11.83 -8.87
N ILE A 39 -4.59 -12.40 -7.66
CA ILE A 39 -4.47 -11.66 -6.40
C ILE A 39 -3.03 -11.22 -6.18
N SER A 40 -2.08 -12.15 -6.28
CA SER A 40 -0.65 -11.88 -6.18
C SER A 40 -0.18 -10.90 -7.26
N ALA A 41 -0.72 -10.99 -8.48
CA ALA A 41 -0.43 -10.02 -9.54
C ALA A 41 -0.91 -8.60 -9.18
N LEU A 42 -2.13 -8.46 -8.63
CA LEU A 42 -2.67 -7.19 -8.15
C LEU A 42 -1.83 -6.62 -7.00
N LEU A 43 -1.51 -7.44 -6.00
CA LEU A 43 -0.67 -7.03 -4.87
C LEU A 43 0.70 -6.53 -5.34
N ASN A 44 1.32 -7.23 -6.29
CA ASN A 44 2.60 -6.80 -6.86
C ASN A 44 2.47 -5.52 -7.71
N ALA A 45 1.33 -5.28 -8.36
CA ALA A 45 1.06 -4.01 -9.03
C ALA A 45 0.98 -2.85 -8.03
N LEU A 46 0.25 -3.02 -6.92
CA LEU A 46 0.17 -2.03 -5.84
C LEU A 46 1.55 -1.69 -5.25
N HIS A 47 2.39 -2.71 -5.03
CA HIS A 47 3.76 -2.52 -4.57
C HIS A 47 4.62 -1.75 -5.60
N ALA A 48 4.54 -2.13 -6.89
CA ALA A 48 5.28 -1.45 -7.95
C ALA A 48 4.87 0.02 -8.11
N ILE A 49 3.57 0.32 -7.98
CA ILE A 49 3.05 1.69 -8.00
C ILE A 49 3.63 2.48 -6.82
N ARG A 50 3.56 1.94 -5.60
CA ARG A 50 4.13 2.59 -4.42
C ARG A 50 5.60 2.95 -4.64
N TYR A 51 6.38 1.98 -5.09
CA TYR A 51 7.81 2.17 -5.34
C TYR A 51 8.07 3.24 -6.41
N ALA A 52 7.31 3.24 -7.51
CA ALA A 52 7.43 4.23 -8.57
C ALA A 52 7.08 5.65 -8.07
N LEU A 53 6.05 5.80 -7.24
CA LEU A 53 5.67 7.09 -6.65
C LEU A 53 6.74 7.58 -5.67
N GLU A 54 7.25 6.72 -4.78
CA GLU A 54 8.34 7.05 -3.86
C GLU A 54 9.62 7.47 -4.61
N ALA A 55 9.98 6.74 -5.68
CA ALA A 55 11.15 7.02 -6.50
C ALA A 55 11.02 8.31 -7.34
N SER A 56 9.79 8.76 -7.63
CA SER A 56 9.55 9.98 -8.42
C SER A 56 9.98 11.26 -7.70
N GLY A 57 10.15 11.21 -6.36
CA GLY A 57 10.46 12.38 -5.53
C GLY A 57 9.30 13.37 -5.36
N ILE A 58 8.15 13.12 -5.98
CA ILE A 58 6.95 13.94 -5.85
C ILE A 58 6.26 13.61 -4.54
N ARG A 59 5.93 14.62 -3.73
CA ARG A 59 5.11 14.45 -2.54
C ARG A 59 3.64 14.32 -2.93
N VAL A 60 3.22 13.09 -3.13
CA VAL A 60 1.82 12.74 -3.41
C VAL A 60 1.13 12.36 -2.10
N PHE A 61 -0.14 12.74 -1.97
CA PHE A 61 -0.96 12.37 -0.82
C PHE A 61 -2.43 12.30 -1.25
N TRP A 62 -3.21 11.50 -0.53
CA TRP A 62 -4.65 11.47 -0.70
C TRP A 62 -5.30 12.76 -0.23
N GLU A 63 -6.44 13.12 -0.82
CA GLU A 63 -7.24 14.23 -0.31
C GLU A 63 -7.61 13.98 1.16
N GLY A 64 -7.23 14.91 2.05
CA GLY A 64 -7.38 14.75 3.51
C GLY A 64 -6.33 13.87 4.19
N GLY A 65 -5.38 13.31 3.44
CA GLY A 65 -4.25 12.54 3.97
C GLY A 65 -3.05 13.41 4.36
N GLU A 66 -2.09 12.80 5.07
CA GLU A 66 -0.85 13.47 5.43
C GLU A 66 0.10 13.58 4.22
N PRO A 67 0.88 14.67 4.08
CA PRO A 67 1.85 14.80 2.99
C PRO A 67 2.85 13.65 2.96
N GLY A 68 2.89 12.91 1.84
CA GLY A 68 3.75 11.75 1.65
C GLY A 68 3.03 10.40 1.85
N ASP A 69 1.79 10.40 2.34
CA ASP A 69 0.96 9.21 2.33
C ASP A 69 0.23 9.05 0.99
N ALA A 70 0.90 8.36 0.07
CA ALA A 70 0.36 8.02 -1.25
C ALA A 70 -0.84 7.04 -1.20
N GLY A 71 -1.19 6.51 -0.01
CA GLY A 71 -2.27 5.54 0.22
C GLY A 71 -2.10 4.18 -0.47
N PHE A 72 -0.90 3.89 -0.99
CA PHE A 72 -0.55 2.55 -1.45
C PHE A 72 0.14 1.77 -0.33
N PRO A 73 -0.31 0.55 -0.01
CA PRO A 73 0.20 -0.20 1.14
C PRO A 73 1.64 -0.65 0.93
N LYS A 74 2.41 -0.71 2.03
CA LYS A 74 3.69 -1.41 2.04
C LYS A 74 3.43 -2.88 2.34
N LEU A 75 3.48 -3.71 1.31
CA LEU A 75 3.26 -5.14 1.45
C LEU A 75 4.53 -5.81 2.01
N MET A 76 4.35 -6.68 3.00
CA MET A 76 5.44 -7.50 3.50
C MET A 76 5.78 -8.58 2.47
N HIS A 77 7.04 -8.61 2.05
CA HIS A 77 7.48 -9.63 1.10
C HIS A 77 7.64 -10.97 1.82
N TYR A 78 6.98 -12.01 1.31
CA TYR A 78 7.07 -13.38 1.85
C TYR A 78 8.51 -13.95 1.90
N ALA A 79 9.46 -13.37 1.15
CA ALA A 79 10.83 -13.84 1.06
C ALA A 79 11.60 -13.67 2.37
N PHE A 80 11.13 -12.80 3.27
CA PHE A 80 11.72 -12.61 4.60
C PHE A 80 11.25 -13.65 5.62
N GLY A 81 10.32 -14.53 5.23
CA GLY A 81 9.83 -15.62 6.07
C GLY A 81 8.75 -15.20 7.07
N PHE A 82 8.02 -16.20 7.56
CA PHE A 82 6.85 -16.01 8.42
C PHE A 82 7.16 -15.31 9.74
N ALA A 83 8.30 -15.64 10.37
CA ALA A 83 8.70 -15.03 11.65
C ALA A 83 8.91 -13.50 11.53
N PHE A 84 9.43 -13.04 10.38
CA PHE A 84 9.54 -11.60 10.11
C PHE A 84 8.16 -10.97 9.97
N SER A 85 7.25 -11.59 9.22
CA SER A 85 5.88 -11.09 9.04
C SER A 85 5.14 -10.98 10.37
N GLN A 86 5.17 -12.03 11.20
CA GLN A 86 4.53 -12.01 12.52
C GLN A 86 5.08 -10.90 13.42
N ARG A 87 6.41 -10.73 13.42
CA ARG A 87 7.03 -9.65 14.20
C ARG A 87 6.53 -8.28 13.75
N MET A 88 6.38 -8.06 12.44
CA MET A 88 5.93 -6.78 11.94
C MET A 88 4.44 -6.55 12.17
N GLU A 89 3.61 -7.58 12.04
CA GLU A 89 2.18 -7.55 12.39
C GLU A 89 1.99 -7.19 13.86
N GLN A 90 2.74 -7.84 14.76
CA GLN A 90 2.69 -7.53 16.18
C GLN A 90 3.02 -6.06 16.48
N LEU A 91 4.06 -5.50 15.84
CA LEU A 91 4.43 -4.09 16.01
C LEU A 91 3.33 -3.14 15.52
N ILE A 92 2.63 -3.50 14.44
CA ILE A 92 1.50 -2.72 13.92
C ILE A 92 0.34 -2.75 14.93
N ASP A 93 -0.03 -3.94 15.42
CA ASP A 93 -1.13 -4.11 16.37
C ASP A 93 -0.89 -3.37 17.69
N GLU A 94 0.35 -3.41 18.21
CA GLU A 94 0.76 -2.70 19.42
C GLU A 94 0.60 -1.17 19.25
N GLU A 95 1.01 -0.59 18.12
CA GLU A 95 0.86 0.85 17.88
C GLU A 95 -0.60 1.25 17.67
N ILE A 96 -1.40 0.43 16.97
CA ILE A 96 -2.84 0.64 16.83
C ILE A 96 -3.51 0.67 18.20
N GLN A 97 -3.20 -0.30 19.06
CA GLN A 97 -3.80 -0.41 20.38
C GLN A 97 -3.46 0.81 21.25
N LYS A 98 -2.21 1.26 21.24
CA LYS A 98 -1.78 2.48 21.93
C LYS A 98 -2.59 3.71 21.49
N LEU A 99 -2.77 3.90 20.18
CA LEU A 99 -3.57 5.02 19.64
C LEU A 99 -5.04 4.95 20.06
N VAL A 100 -5.61 3.73 20.12
CA VAL A 100 -6.98 3.49 20.61
C VAL A 100 -7.11 3.90 22.08
N ASP A 101 -6.15 3.51 22.91
CA ASP A 101 -6.19 3.80 24.34
C ASP A 101 -6.00 5.29 24.64
N GLU A 102 -5.11 5.98 23.92
CA GLU A 102 -4.99 7.44 24.00
C GLU A 102 -6.29 8.16 23.63
N LYS A 103 -6.99 7.70 22.57
CA LYS A 103 -8.30 8.27 22.18
C LYS A 103 -9.35 8.06 23.26
N LYS A 104 -9.41 6.87 23.88
CA LYS A 104 -10.32 6.59 25.00
C LYS A 104 -10.04 7.49 26.21
N ALA A 105 -8.76 7.67 26.57
CA ALA A 105 -8.37 8.53 27.68
C ALA A 105 -8.75 10.01 27.44
N ARG A 106 -8.55 10.52 26.21
CA ARG A 106 -8.98 11.86 25.80
C ARG A 106 -10.50 12.03 25.85
N ALA A 107 -11.27 11.03 25.42
CA ALA A 107 -12.72 11.06 25.50
C ALA A 107 -13.24 11.06 26.95
N ALA A 108 -12.60 10.30 27.85
CA ALA A 108 -12.95 10.25 29.26
C ALA A 108 -12.67 11.55 30.02
N THR A 109 -11.70 12.35 29.55
CA THR A 109 -11.32 13.66 30.13
C THR A 109 -12.03 14.85 29.48
N GLY A 110 -12.69 14.65 28.33
CA GLY A 110 -13.31 15.70 27.52
C GLY A 110 -14.83 15.84 27.61
N SER A 111 -15.52 15.16 28.53
CA SER A 111 -16.95 15.39 28.81
C SER A 111 -17.12 16.54 29.82
N PRO A 112 -17.66 17.72 29.44
CA PRO A 112 -18.22 18.64 30.41
C PRO A 112 -19.63 18.17 30.79
N GLY A 113 -19.94 18.19 32.08
CA GLY A 113 -21.32 18.12 32.58
C GLY A 113 -22.12 19.39 32.27
#